data_AF-A0A2K6F3T0-F1
#
_entry.id   AF-A0A2K6F3T0-F1
#
_cell.length_a   1.000
_cell.length_b   1.000
_cell.length_c   1.000
_cell.angle_alpha   90.00
_cell.angle_beta   90.00
_cell.angle_gamma   90.00
#
_symmetry.space_group_name_H-M   'P 1'
#
loop_
_entity.id
_entity.type
_entity.pdbx_description
1 polymer ?
#
loop_
_entity_poly.entity_id
_entity_poly.type
_entity_poly.pdbx_seq_one_letter_code
_entity_poly.pdbx_strand_id
1 'polypeptide(L)'
;MGGRPSSPLNKQQQQCLRGQVDAQLRNFLPCYRGQLAASVLRQVSQELGPQEPAGCQLLRSKKLPRVREHRGPLTQLRGHPPRWQPVFCVLRGDGRLEWFSHEEEYESGARPLGSTVLTGYALLTSQREYLRLLHALCPGSSEDHAQEDPDSLLEVPVSSPLFLQHPFRQHLCFSATTREAQRAWRLALQGGIRLRGTVLQRSQAPAARAFLDAVRLYRQHRGHFGDDDVTLGSDAEVLAAVLMRELLPALRAQTPPSLRGAGRARAWAWTELLDAVHTVVLARVSAGLRAFQPEKDELLASLERTIRPDVDHTLQLRAGLAGRLRTDVQGLLESCLRQEVDAQLPRVTRTLLSTVEAAIEALRTLLAQGMDRLCRHLRQNPSGARLRREVYSFAEMPWDPERMHTCYREAERARGRLGQLVAPFGFLGMQGLVFGAQDLAQQLMADAVATFLQLADQCLTTALDCDQAAQQLEKVRGRVLKELPEFEGDVLAVGSQALTIEGIYEDVIRGVLLQRINRELRKALGASDTSCTLAGCSEAPWEEEEEETDPQRERGACPTQPGSGAEVQPLCPLLPSGTFRS
;
A
#
# COMPACT_ATOMS: atom_id res chain seq x y z
N MET A 1 23.41 44.26 8.46
CA MET A 1 23.10 42.96 9.10
C MET A 1 21.59 42.75 9.04
N GLY A 2 21.04 42.33 7.89
CA GLY A 2 19.60 42.08 7.74
C GLY A 2 19.28 40.64 8.11
N GLY A 3 18.56 40.43 9.20
CA GLY A 3 18.05 39.10 9.58
C GLY A 3 17.13 38.57 8.49
N ARG A 4 17.38 37.33 8.04
CA ARG A 4 16.54 36.66 7.04
C ARG A 4 15.14 36.44 7.64
N PRO A 5 14.04 36.65 6.89
CA PRO A 5 12.70 36.40 7.40
C PRO A 5 12.53 34.96 7.87
N SER A 6 11.68 34.75 8.88
CA SER A 6 11.38 33.45 9.50
C SER A 6 10.70 32.43 8.57
N SER A 7 10.34 32.82 7.35
CA SER A 7 9.84 31.95 6.29
C SER A 7 10.41 32.37 4.93
N PRO A 8 10.76 31.43 4.04
CA PRO A 8 11.21 31.75 2.68
C PRO A 8 10.08 32.29 1.78
N LEU A 9 8.82 32.27 2.24
CA LEU A 9 7.66 32.77 1.51
C LEU A 9 7.14 34.08 2.13
N ASN A 10 6.90 35.09 1.30
CA ASN A 10 6.25 36.32 1.73
C ASN A 10 4.72 36.14 1.88
N LYS A 11 4.05 37.08 2.57
CA LYS A 11 2.60 36.98 2.84
C LYS A 11 1.74 36.94 1.56
N GLN A 12 2.13 37.67 0.52
CA GLN A 12 1.39 37.70 -0.74
C GLN A 12 1.48 36.36 -1.49
N GLN A 13 2.66 35.74 -1.53
CA GLN A 13 2.89 34.41 -2.08
C GLN A 13 2.08 33.37 -1.33
N GLN A 14 2.09 33.41 0.01
CA GLN A 14 1.25 32.51 0.82
C GLN A 14 -0.24 32.68 0.51
N GLN A 15 -0.73 33.91 0.33
CA GLN A 15 -2.12 34.17 -0.01
C GLN A 15 -2.49 33.67 -1.41
N CYS A 16 -1.61 33.87 -2.39
CA CYS A 16 -1.78 33.36 -3.75
C CYS A 16 -1.86 31.82 -3.77
N LEU A 17 -0.92 31.16 -3.08
CA LEU A 17 -0.90 29.69 -2.93
C LEU A 17 -2.19 29.18 -2.29
N ARG A 18 -2.69 29.84 -1.24
CA ARG A 18 -3.97 29.48 -0.61
C ARG A 18 -5.13 29.56 -1.60
N GLY A 19 -5.20 30.63 -2.39
CA GLY A 19 -6.24 30.79 -3.42
C GLY A 19 -6.18 29.72 -4.51
N GLN A 20 -4.98 29.32 -4.94
CA GLN A 20 -4.79 28.21 -5.88
C GLN A 20 -5.26 26.88 -5.27
N VAL A 21 -4.87 26.58 -4.04
CA VAL A 21 -5.31 25.36 -3.33
C VAL A 21 -6.84 25.33 -3.17
N ASP A 22 -7.47 26.47 -2.87
CA ASP A 22 -8.93 26.56 -2.78
C ASP A 22 -9.64 26.26 -4.10
N ALA A 23 -9.12 26.78 -5.21
CA ALA A 23 -9.64 26.47 -6.53
C ALA A 23 -9.54 24.97 -6.83
N GLN A 24 -8.41 24.36 -6.49
CA GLN A 24 -8.21 22.93 -6.69
C GLN A 24 -9.11 22.07 -5.80
N LEU A 25 -9.34 22.47 -4.55
CA LEU A 25 -10.29 21.82 -3.65
C LEU A 25 -11.73 21.91 -4.18
N ARG A 26 -12.14 23.06 -4.73
CA ARG A 26 -13.46 23.21 -5.36
C ARG A 26 -13.67 22.26 -6.53
N ASN A 27 -12.61 21.91 -7.26
CA ASN A 27 -12.66 20.93 -8.33
C ASN A 27 -12.63 19.48 -7.82
N PHE A 28 -11.94 19.22 -6.71
CA PHE A 28 -11.81 17.88 -6.12
C PHE A 28 -13.06 17.40 -5.38
N LEU A 29 -13.66 18.27 -4.55
CA LEU A 29 -14.77 17.89 -3.66
C LEU A 29 -16.01 17.31 -4.39
N PRO A 30 -16.42 17.80 -5.58
CA PRO A 30 -17.49 17.17 -6.35
C PRO A 30 -17.21 15.71 -6.70
N CYS A 31 -15.97 15.39 -7.12
CA CYS A 31 -15.55 14.01 -7.38
C CYS A 31 -15.64 13.16 -6.11
N TYR A 32 -15.21 13.71 -4.98
CA TYR A 32 -15.28 13.00 -3.70
C TYR A 32 -16.72 12.72 -3.25
N ARG A 33 -17.64 13.68 -3.40
CA ARG A 33 -19.08 13.45 -3.14
C ARG A 33 -19.65 12.31 -3.97
N GLY A 34 -19.33 12.26 -5.26
CA GLY A 34 -19.76 11.18 -6.15
C GLY A 34 -19.25 9.80 -5.71
N GLN A 35 -17.99 9.73 -5.25
CA GLN A 35 -17.40 8.46 -4.81
C GLN A 35 -17.91 7.99 -3.44
N LEU A 36 -18.43 8.88 -2.58
CA LEU A 36 -19.07 8.46 -1.32
C LEU A 36 -20.29 7.57 -1.58
N ALA A 37 -21.14 7.93 -2.55
CA ALA A 37 -22.28 7.11 -2.96
C ALA A 37 -21.86 5.73 -3.46
N ALA A 38 -20.80 5.68 -4.27
CA ALA A 38 -20.22 4.43 -4.76
C ALA A 38 -19.79 3.51 -3.61
N SER A 39 -19.04 4.06 -2.66
CA SER A 39 -18.46 3.29 -1.59
C SER A 39 -19.51 2.82 -0.58
N VAL A 40 -20.57 3.60 -0.35
CA VAL A 40 -21.70 3.20 0.51
C VAL A 40 -22.46 2.04 -0.15
N LEU A 41 -22.82 2.15 -1.44
CA LEU A 41 -23.46 1.06 -2.17
C LEU A 41 -22.65 -0.23 -2.09
N ARG A 42 -21.33 -0.14 -2.25
CA ARG A 42 -20.43 -1.30 -2.12
C ARG A 42 -20.48 -1.90 -0.71
N GLN A 43 -20.36 -1.07 0.32
CA GLN A 43 -20.41 -1.54 1.70
C GLN A 43 -21.74 -2.25 2.00
N VAL A 44 -22.86 -1.60 1.68
CA VAL A 44 -24.21 -2.18 1.87
C VAL A 44 -24.36 -3.49 1.11
N SER A 45 -23.88 -3.57 -0.14
CA SER A 45 -23.92 -4.83 -0.91
C SER A 45 -23.10 -5.96 -0.29
N GLN A 46 -21.98 -5.64 0.37
CA GLN A 46 -21.13 -6.63 1.06
C GLN A 46 -21.75 -7.08 2.38
N GLU A 47 -22.46 -6.19 3.08
CA GLU A 47 -23.18 -6.51 4.31
C GLU A 47 -24.41 -7.40 4.06
N LEU A 48 -25.10 -7.19 2.93
CA LEU A 48 -26.35 -7.88 2.60
C LEU A 48 -26.16 -9.10 1.67
N GLY A 49 -25.01 -9.20 0.99
CA GLY A 49 -24.68 -10.34 0.14
C GLY A 49 -24.47 -11.64 0.94
N PRO A 50 -24.53 -12.81 0.28
CA PRO A 50 -24.26 -14.09 0.93
C PRO A 50 -22.84 -14.08 1.51
N GLN A 51 -22.71 -14.26 2.83
CA GLN A 51 -21.42 -14.47 3.45
C GLN A 51 -20.95 -15.89 3.13
N GLU A 52 -20.00 -16.04 2.21
CA GLU A 52 -19.22 -17.28 2.12
C GLU A 52 -18.50 -17.49 3.47
N PRO A 53 -18.43 -18.73 3.98
CA PRO A 53 -17.69 -19.01 5.19
C PRO A 53 -16.24 -18.59 4.98
N ALA A 54 -15.80 -17.53 5.67
CA ALA A 54 -14.47 -16.98 5.53
C ALA A 54 -13.42 -18.08 5.77
N GLY A 55 -12.61 -18.40 4.76
CA GLY A 55 -11.60 -19.46 4.83
C GLY A 55 -10.50 -19.25 5.89
N CYS A 56 -10.37 -18.05 6.47
CA CYS A 56 -9.44 -17.79 7.56
C CYS A 56 -10.10 -17.90 8.94
N GLN A 57 -9.75 -18.94 9.71
CA GLN A 57 -10.25 -19.14 11.08
C GLN A 57 -9.44 -18.38 12.15
N LEU A 58 -8.47 -17.54 11.76
CA LEU A 58 -7.70 -16.74 12.71
C LEU A 58 -8.55 -15.62 13.32
N LEU A 59 -8.42 -15.47 14.63
CA LEU A 59 -9.07 -14.40 15.36
C LEU A 59 -8.39 -13.07 15.05
N ARG A 60 -9.19 -12.09 14.63
CA ARG A 60 -8.67 -10.75 14.34
C ARG A 60 -8.20 -10.06 15.61
N SER A 61 -6.95 -9.61 15.61
CA SER A 61 -6.34 -8.90 16.71
C SER A 61 -7.06 -7.58 16.98
N LYS A 62 -7.39 -7.34 18.26
CA LYS A 62 -8.02 -6.08 18.72
C LYS A 62 -7.02 -4.95 18.88
N LYS A 63 -5.71 -5.23 18.81
CA LYS A 63 -4.66 -4.21 18.97
C LYS A 63 -4.56 -3.37 17.71
N LEU A 64 -4.62 -2.04 17.87
CA LEU A 64 -4.44 -1.11 16.77
C LEU A 64 -3.01 -1.23 16.20
N PRO A 65 -2.84 -1.05 14.87
CA PRO A 65 -1.51 -1.00 14.29
C PRO A 65 -0.71 0.16 14.88
N ARG A 66 0.50 -0.15 15.33
CA ARG A 66 1.42 0.79 15.97
C ARG A 66 2.86 0.42 15.62
N VAL A 67 3.79 1.31 15.93
CA VAL A 67 5.22 0.98 15.93
C VAL A 67 5.67 0.86 17.38
N ARG A 68 6.62 -0.02 17.67
CA ARG A 68 7.25 -0.08 18.98
C ARG A 68 8.06 1.21 19.19
N GLU A 69 7.83 1.89 20.31
CA GLU A 69 8.59 3.10 20.64
C GLU A 69 10.10 2.79 20.60
N HIS A 70 10.84 3.63 19.89
CA HIS A 70 12.29 3.52 19.76
C HIS A 70 12.92 4.86 20.09
N ARG A 71 13.93 4.85 20.96
CA ARG A 71 14.58 6.07 21.46
C ARG A 71 16.08 5.88 21.57
N GLY A 72 16.82 6.98 21.46
CA GLY A 72 18.28 6.94 21.63
C GLY A 72 18.98 8.18 21.08
N PRO A 73 20.28 8.32 21.39
CA PRO A 73 21.09 9.43 20.93
C PRO A 73 21.41 9.32 19.43
N LEU A 74 21.31 10.43 18.73
CA LEU A 74 21.74 10.61 17.35
C LEU A 74 22.48 11.95 17.22
N THR A 75 23.19 12.16 16.12
CA THR A 75 23.58 13.51 15.72
C THR A 75 22.76 13.93 14.52
N GLN A 76 22.25 15.16 14.53
CA GLN A 76 21.43 15.72 13.46
C GLN A 76 22.14 16.91 12.81
N LEU A 77 22.08 16.99 11.49
CA LEU A 77 22.53 18.17 10.75
C LEU A 77 21.46 19.27 10.86
N ARG A 78 21.76 20.35 11.58
CA ARG A 78 20.80 21.46 11.82
C ARG A 78 21.47 22.83 11.93
N GLY A 79 20.68 23.89 11.82
CA GLY A 79 21.14 25.29 11.94
C GLY A 79 21.50 25.96 10.62
N HIS A 80 21.90 27.23 10.69
CA HIS A 80 22.30 28.05 9.55
C HIS A 80 23.65 28.74 9.84
N PRO A 81 24.78 28.28 9.28
CA PRO A 81 24.93 27.13 8.37
C PRO A 81 24.67 25.77 9.05
N PRO A 82 24.32 24.73 8.29
CA PRO A 82 24.01 23.40 8.81
C PRO A 82 25.24 22.77 9.48
N ARG A 83 25.12 22.41 10.75
CA ARG A 83 26.18 21.77 11.56
C ARG A 83 25.64 20.53 12.27
N TRP A 84 26.47 19.52 12.40
CA TRP A 84 26.14 18.31 13.16
C TRP A 84 26.08 18.64 14.66
N GLN A 85 24.95 18.33 15.29
CA GLN A 85 24.72 18.56 16.71
C GLN A 85 24.09 17.32 17.35
N PRO A 86 24.48 16.96 18.59
CA PRO A 86 23.85 15.85 19.29
C PRO A 86 22.38 16.16 19.59
N VAL A 87 21.56 15.12 19.49
CA VAL A 87 20.12 15.14 19.81
C VAL A 87 19.71 13.82 20.43
N PHE A 88 18.68 13.86 21.26
CA PHE A 88 17.98 12.65 21.69
C PHE A 88 16.70 12.49 20.86
N CYS A 89 16.61 11.41 20.08
CA CYS A 89 15.47 11.15 19.20
C CYS A 89 14.52 10.13 19.81
N VAL A 90 13.22 10.32 19.59
CA VAL A 90 12.15 9.41 20.02
C VAL A 90 11.17 9.20 18.86
N LEU A 91 11.03 7.95 18.42
CA LEU A 91 9.96 7.51 17.52
C LEU A 91 8.81 6.99 18.36
N ARG A 92 7.68 7.72 18.33
CA ARG A 92 6.46 7.39 19.06
C ARG A 92 5.69 6.25 18.40
N GLY A 93 4.82 5.62 19.18
CA GLY A 93 3.99 4.51 18.69
C GLY A 93 2.99 4.86 17.59
N ASP A 94 2.64 6.15 17.45
CA ASP A 94 1.80 6.69 16.38
C ASP A 94 2.57 6.97 15.07
N GLY A 95 3.89 6.74 15.06
CA GLY A 95 4.78 6.96 13.92
C GLY A 95 5.35 8.39 13.81
N ARG A 96 5.18 9.24 14.83
CA ARG A 96 5.79 10.57 14.91
C ARG A 96 7.25 10.48 15.40
N LEU A 97 8.15 11.18 14.72
CA LEU A 97 9.54 11.34 15.15
C LEU A 97 9.72 12.69 15.86
N GLU A 98 10.23 12.66 17.07
CA GLU A 98 10.52 13.83 17.92
C GLU A 98 12.01 13.84 18.27
N TRP A 99 12.58 15.04 18.44
CA TRP A 99 13.95 15.18 18.91
C TRP A 99 14.09 16.30 19.95
N PHE A 100 14.97 16.06 20.90
CA PHE A 100 15.25 16.89 22.08
C PHE A 100 16.74 17.24 22.11
N SER A 101 17.12 18.24 22.91
CA SER A 101 18.53 18.58 23.06
C SER A 101 19.28 17.46 23.80
N HIS A 102 18.67 16.95 24.87
CA HIS A 102 19.19 15.92 25.76
C HIS A 102 18.07 14.96 26.21
N GLU A 103 18.43 13.84 26.84
CA GLU A 103 17.46 12.82 27.30
C GLU A 103 16.61 13.33 28.47
N GLU A 104 17.19 14.16 29.36
CA GLU A 104 16.54 14.71 30.54
C GLU A 104 15.35 15.62 30.19
N GLU A 105 15.41 16.32 29.05
CA GLU A 105 14.29 17.12 28.53
C GLU A 105 13.10 16.24 28.15
N TYR A 106 13.37 15.06 27.59
CA TYR A 106 12.32 14.11 27.27
C TYR A 106 11.69 13.54 28.55
N GLU A 107 12.53 13.12 29.50
CA GLU A 107 12.06 12.53 30.76
C GLU A 107 11.27 13.52 31.63
N SER A 108 11.64 14.80 31.60
CA SER A 108 10.93 15.88 32.29
C SER A 108 9.64 16.33 31.57
N GLY A 109 9.35 15.80 30.38
CA GLY A 109 8.17 16.18 29.60
C GLY A 109 8.27 17.56 28.96
N ALA A 110 9.49 18.05 28.71
CA ALA A 110 9.71 19.31 28.02
C ALA A 110 9.22 19.25 26.56
N ARG A 111 9.10 20.42 25.92
CA ARG A 111 8.72 20.47 24.50
C ARG A 111 9.88 20.03 23.61
N PRO A 112 9.63 19.22 22.57
CA PRO A 112 10.68 18.81 21.65
C PRO A 112 11.23 20.01 20.87
N LEU A 113 12.51 19.94 20.50
CA LEU A 113 13.13 20.89 19.59
C LEU A 113 12.49 20.86 18.20
N GLY A 114 12.00 19.69 17.80
CA GLY A 114 11.20 19.54 16.61
C GLY A 114 10.50 18.19 16.56
N SER A 115 9.47 18.13 15.73
CA SER A 115 8.63 16.95 15.54
C SER A 115 8.20 16.87 14.10
N THR A 116 8.15 15.65 13.56
CA THR A 116 7.75 15.40 12.18
C THR A 116 6.95 14.11 12.07
N VAL A 117 5.96 14.12 11.18
CA VAL A 117 5.31 12.89 10.72
C VAL A 117 6.14 12.32 9.58
N LEU A 118 6.31 10.99 9.56
CA LEU A 118 7.17 10.29 8.62
C LEU A 118 6.53 9.95 7.26
N THR A 119 5.29 10.39 7.02
CA THR A 119 4.59 10.18 5.74
C THR A 119 5.40 10.74 4.58
N GLY A 120 5.50 9.96 3.49
CA GLY A 120 6.17 10.36 2.25
C GLY A 120 7.70 10.40 2.30
N TYR A 121 8.32 10.14 3.46
CA TYR A 121 9.78 10.06 3.54
C TYR A 121 10.30 8.74 2.99
N ALA A 122 11.42 8.79 2.28
CA ALA A 122 12.25 7.65 1.92
C ALA A 122 13.53 7.67 2.77
N LEU A 123 13.92 6.50 3.29
CA LEU A 123 15.12 6.36 4.11
C LEU A 123 16.30 5.87 3.26
N LEU A 124 17.41 6.62 3.31
CA LEU A 124 18.68 6.26 2.68
C LEU A 124 19.76 6.12 3.75
N THR A 125 20.58 5.07 3.63
CA THR A 125 21.68 4.78 4.58
C THR A 125 23.06 4.96 3.93
N SER A 126 23.10 5.47 2.70
CA SER A 126 24.31 5.71 1.92
C SER A 126 24.46 7.20 1.62
N GLN A 127 25.56 7.78 2.09
CA GLN A 127 25.88 9.19 1.80
C GLN A 127 26.05 9.43 0.30
N ARG A 128 26.67 8.49 -0.43
CA ARG A 128 26.85 8.61 -1.88
C ARG A 128 25.52 8.62 -2.64
N GLU A 129 24.53 7.85 -2.21
CA GLU A 129 23.19 7.87 -2.80
C GLU A 129 22.47 9.18 -2.51
N TYR A 130 22.55 9.64 -1.25
CA TYR A 130 21.93 10.88 -0.83
C TYR A 130 22.49 12.10 -1.59
N LEU A 131 23.82 12.19 -1.74
CA LEU A 131 24.46 13.28 -2.48
C LEU A 131 24.08 13.29 -3.98
N ARG A 132 23.97 12.10 -4.61
CA ARG A 132 23.47 11.98 -5.99
C ARG A 132 22.03 12.49 -6.12
N LEU A 133 21.18 12.16 -5.14
CA LEU A 133 19.81 12.64 -5.12
C LEU A 133 19.75 14.16 -4.95
N LEU A 134 20.53 14.72 -4.02
CA LEU A 134 20.61 16.17 -3.84
C LEU A 134 21.04 16.90 -5.11
N HIS A 135 22.05 16.38 -5.82
CA HIS A 135 22.50 16.96 -7.08
C HIS A 135 21.38 16.95 -8.15
N ALA A 136 20.62 15.86 -8.25
CA ALA A 136 19.50 15.75 -9.19
C ALA A 136 18.33 16.73 -8.91
N LEU A 137 18.24 17.32 -7.71
CA LEU A 137 17.22 18.33 -7.40
C LEU A 137 17.48 19.69 -8.06
N CYS A 138 18.71 19.95 -8.52
CA CYS A 138 19.11 21.22 -9.13
C CYS A 138 20.02 20.99 -10.35
N PRO A 139 19.50 20.46 -11.49
CA PRO A 139 20.28 20.34 -12.71
C PRO A 139 20.49 21.74 -13.30
N GLY A 140 21.70 22.30 -13.18
CA GLY A 140 21.98 23.64 -13.69
C GLY A 140 23.34 24.27 -13.35
N SER A 141 24.30 23.53 -12.77
CA SER A 141 25.68 24.02 -12.73
C SER A 141 26.36 23.67 -14.05
N SER A 142 26.36 24.64 -14.98
CA SER A 142 27.34 24.68 -16.06
C SER A 142 28.74 24.59 -15.47
N GLU A 143 29.65 23.88 -16.14
CA GLU A 143 31.08 23.75 -15.85
C GLU A 143 31.83 25.08 -16.09
N ASP A 144 31.31 26.22 -15.62
CA ASP A 144 32.07 27.47 -15.63
C ASP A 144 32.89 27.57 -14.35
N HIS A 145 34.15 27.16 -14.49
CA HIS A 145 35.21 27.34 -13.51
C HIS A 145 35.37 28.82 -13.13
N ALA A 146 34.73 29.23 -12.05
CA ALA A 146 35.09 30.45 -11.34
C ALA A 146 34.98 30.20 -9.83
N GLN A 147 36.09 29.73 -9.25
CA GLN A 147 36.40 29.75 -7.82
C GLN A 147 35.25 29.29 -6.92
N GLU A 148 34.93 27.99 -6.99
CA GLU A 148 34.00 27.33 -6.07
C GLU A 148 34.58 27.36 -4.65
N ASP A 149 33.91 28.06 -3.73
CA ASP A 149 34.09 27.81 -2.29
C ASP A 149 33.86 26.30 -2.04
N PRO A 150 34.71 25.62 -1.24
CA PRO A 150 34.51 24.21 -0.95
C PRO A 150 33.15 24.01 -0.29
N ASP A 151 32.31 23.26 -1.00
CA ASP A 151 30.89 23.09 -0.78
C ASP A 151 30.66 22.32 0.56
N SER A 152 30.66 23.05 1.69
CA SER A 152 30.87 22.54 3.06
C SER A 152 29.80 21.58 3.61
N LEU A 153 28.72 21.36 2.85
CA LEU A 153 27.59 20.51 3.24
C LEU A 153 27.96 19.03 3.12
N LEU A 154 28.16 18.35 4.25
CA LEU A 154 28.49 16.92 4.33
C LEU A 154 29.85 16.54 3.69
N GLU A 155 30.88 17.39 3.83
CA GLU A 155 32.24 17.07 3.33
C GLU A 155 32.91 15.91 4.08
N VAL A 156 32.67 15.78 5.39
CA VAL A 156 33.22 14.67 6.18
C VAL A 156 32.34 13.42 6.01
N PRO A 157 32.92 12.24 5.71
CA PRO A 157 32.18 10.99 5.65
C PRO A 157 31.53 10.66 6.99
N VAL A 158 30.22 10.41 6.95
CA VAL A 158 29.45 10.03 8.14
C VAL A 158 29.56 8.51 8.30
N SER A 159 29.99 8.02 9.47
CA SER A 159 30.29 6.60 9.70
C SER A 159 29.04 5.70 9.71
N SER A 160 27.86 6.24 10.03
CA SER A 160 26.58 5.51 10.08
C SER A 160 25.37 6.43 9.82
N PRO A 161 25.16 6.91 8.58
CA PRO A 161 24.16 7.91 8.28
C PRO A 161 22.73 7.35 8.13
N LEU A 162 21.75 8.19 8.43
CA LEU A 162 20.32 7.97 8.25
C LEU A 162 19.72 9.24 7.62
N PHE A 163 19.51 9.22 6.31
CA PHE A 163 18.95 10.34 5.56
C PHE A 163 17.48 10.09 5.24
N LEU A 164 16.59 10.92 5.77
CA LEU A 164 15.18 10.94 5.44
C LEU A 164 14.94 11.99 4.36
N GLN A 165 14.64 11.51 3.16
CA GLN A 165 14.36 12.33 1.98
C GLN A 165 12.86 12.42 1.74
N HIS A 166 12.34 13.61 1.43
CA HIS A 166 10.94 13.79 1.06
C HIS A 166 10.87 14.64 -0.21
N PRO A 167 9.95 14.36 -1.16
CA PRO A 167 9.87 15.12 -2.41
C PRO A 167 9.58 16.62 -2.23
N PHE A 168 8.86 16.97 -1.17
CA PHE A 168 8.34 18.33 -0.92
C PHE A 168 8.70 18.92 0.44
N ARG A 169 9.48 18.22 1.27
CA ARG A 169 9.74 18.63 2.66
C ARG A 169 11.22 18.66 2.92
N GLN A 170 11.62 19.34 3.99
CA GLN A 170 13.02 19.43 4.35
C GLN A 170 13.58 18.03 4.63
N HIS A 171 14.74 17.74 4.04
CA HIS A 171 15.44 16.49 4.30
C HIS A 171 15.98 16.47 5.72
N LEU A 172 15.85 15.34 6.42
CA LEU A 172 16.39 15.19 7.77
C LEU A 172 17.61 14.28 7.70
N CYS A 173 18.76 14.80 8.12
CA CYS A 173 20.01 14.08 8.09
C CYS A 173 20.44 13.73 9.51
N PHE A 174 20.53 12.44 9.82
CA PHE A 174 20.99 11.93 11.10
C PHE A 174 22.24 11.05 10.93
N SER A 175 23.01 10.89 12.00
CA SER A 175 24.02 9.85 12.13
C SER A 175 23.88 9.13 13.46
N ALA A 176 23.98 7.80 13.41
CA ALA A 176 24.13 6.98 14.60
C ALA A 176 25.61 6.89 14.99
N THR A 177 25.86 6.54 16.26
CA THR A 177 27.21 6.31 16.81
C THR A 177 27.79 4.95 16.38
N THR A 178 26.92 3.94 16.22
CA THR A 178 27.31 2.57 15.82
C THR A 178 26.46 2.06 14.67
N ARG A 179 26.96 1.05 13.95
CA ARG A 179 26.21 0.37 12.89
C ARG A 179 24.97 -0.39 13.41
N GLU A 180 25.04 -0.89 14.64
CA GLU A 180 23.92 -1.55 15.31
C GLU A 180 22.82 -0.54 15.63
N ALA A 181 23.17 0.62 16.20
CA ALA A 181 22.23 1.71 16.43
C ALA A 181 21.64 2.21 15.11
N GLN A 182 22.45 2.36 14.06
CA GLN A 182 21.96 2.71 12.72
C GLN A 182 20.95 1.68 12.21
N ARG A 183 21.21 0.39 12.39
CA ARG A 183 20.30 -0.67 11.98
C ARG A 183 18.99 -0.62 12.76
N ALA A 184 19.05 -0.49 14.08
CA ALA A 184 17.86 -0.42 14.92
C ALA A 184 16.99 0.80 14.53
N TRP A 185 17.61 1.98 14.39
CA TRP A 185 16.94 3.19 13.92
C TRP A 185 16.38 3.05 12.50
N ARG A 186 17.11 2.40 11.58
CA ARG A 186 16.64 2.18 10.21
C ARG A 186 15.34 1.39 10.20
N LEU A 187 15.31 0.27 10.93
CA LEU A 187 14.13 -0.59 11.01
C LEU A 187 12.95 0.12 11.70
N ALA A 188 13.22 0.86 12.79
CA ALA A 188 12.22 1.65 13.47
C ALA A 188 11.61 2.73 12.55
N LEU A 189 12.45 3.53 11.88
CA LEU A 189 12.02 4.58 10.95
C LEU A 189 11.25 3.99 9.75
N GLN A 190 11.68 2.87 9.17
CA GLN A 190 10.94 2.18 8.13
C GLN A 190 9.54 1.77 8.61
N GLY A 191 9.44 1.24 9.83
CA GLY A 191 8.15 0.93 10.46
C GLY A 191 7.27 2.18 10.63
N GLY A 192 7.84 3.30 11.07
CA GLY A 192 7.15 4.58 11.21
C GLY A 192 6.64 5.15 9.87
N ILE A 193 7.49 5.15 8.84
CA ILE A 193 7.12 5.57 7.47
C ILE A 193 5.98 4.69 6.95
N ARG A 194 6.07 3.37 7.10
CA ARG A 194 5.01 2.45 6.67
C ARG A 194 3.70 2.72 7.40
N LEU A 195 3.74 2.75 8.74
CA LEU A 195 2.55 2.97 9.57
C LEU A 195 1.79 4.23 9.15
N ARG A 196 2.52 5.33 8.94
CA ARG A 196 1.94 6.61 8.50
C ARG A 196 1.53 6.61 7.04
N GLY A 197 2.28 5.92 6.18
CA GLY A 197 2.00 5.81 4.75
C GLY A 197 0.73 5.02 4.44
N THR A 198 0.35 4.03 5.24
CA THR A 198 -0.78 3.14 4.92
C THR A 198 -2.07 3.45 5.67
N VAL A 199 -2.20 4.65 6.25
CA VAL A 199 -3.36 5.01 7.10
C VAL A 199 -4.69 4.85 6.35
N LEU A 200 -4.78 5.35 5.11
CA LEU A 200 -6.01 5.22 4.30
C LEU A 200 -6.20 3.79 3.77
N GLN A 201 -5.12 3.13 3.34
CA GLN A 201 -5.14 1.77 2.78
C GLN A 201 -5.62 0.74 3.81
N ARG A 202 -5.26 0.92 5.09
CA ARG A 202 -5.70 0.05 6.20
C ARG A 202 -7.12 0.36 6.68
N SER A 203 -7.70 1.49 6.27
CA SER A 203 -9.01 1.92 6.76
C SER A 203 -10.13 1.08 6.16
N GLN A 204 -11.08 0.67 7.01
CA GLN A 204 -12.30 0.00 6.58
C GLN A 204 -13.48 0.95 6.41
N ALA A 205 -13.29 2.26 6.58
CA ALA A 205 -14.36 3.23 6.41
C ALA A 205 -14.67 3.45 4.91
N PRO A 206 -15.94 3.55 4.51
CA PRO A 206 -16.32 3.82 3.12
C PRO A 206 -15.74 5.16 2.63
N ALA A 207 -15.68 6.16 3.51
CA ALA A 207 -15.10 7.47 3.20
C ALA A 207 -13.62 7.39 2.75
N ALA A 208 -12.82 6.50 3.34
CA ALA A 208 -11.41 6.36 2.96
C ALA A 208 -11.24 5.79 1.55
N ARG A 209 -12.07 4.81 1.18
CA ARG A 209 -12.08 4.24 -0.18
C ARG A 209 -12.57 5.25 -1.20
N ALA A 210 -13.70 5.90 -0.90
CA ALA A 210 -14.23 6.99 -1.72
C ALA A 210 -13.21 8.11 -1.96
N PHE A 211 -12.41 8.45 -0.94
CA PHE A 211 -11.36 9.45 -1.07
C PHE A 211 -10.24 9.00 -2.01
N LEU A 212 -9.74 7.77 -1.88
CA LEU A 212 -8.70 7.22 -2.76
C LEU A 212 -9.19 7.11 -4.21
N ASP A 213 -10.44 6.65 -4.41
CA ASP A 213 -11.06 6.61 -5.74
C ASP A 213 -11.22 8.00 -6.34
N ALA A 214 -11.61 9.00 -5.53
CA ALA A 214 -11.72 10.39 -5.97
C ALA A 214 -10.37 11.00 -6.34
N VAL A 215 -9.31 10.71 -5.58
CA VAL A 215 -7.94 11.14 -5.90
C VAL A 215 -7.49 10.54 -7.24
N ARG A 216 -7.79 9.27 -7.47
CA ARG A 216 -7.45 8.59 -8.72
C ARG A 216 -8.19 9.22 -9.91
N LEU A 217 -9.50 9.44 -9.82
CA LEU A 217 -10.29 10.10 -10.88
C LEU A 217 -9.82 11.53 -11.15
N TYR A 218 -9.59 12.30 -10.08
CA TYR A 218 -9.07 13.65 -10.18
C TYR A 218 -7.74 13.73 -10.93
N ARG A 219 -6.86 12.73 -10.73
CA ARG A 219 -5.60 12.60 -11.47
C ARG A 219 -5.83 12.17 -12.92
N GLN A 220 -6.72 11.21 -13.16
CA GLN A 220 -7.08 10.74 -14.51
C GLN A 220 -7.63 11.87 -15.38
N HIS A 221 -8.47 12.75 -14.83
CA HIS A 221 -9.00 13.94 -15.52
C HIS A 221 -7.91 14.94 -15.92
N ARG A 222 -6.70 14.85 -15.33
CA ARG A 222 -5.51 15.62 -15.72
C ARG A 222 -4.51 14.83 -16.54
N GLY A 223 -4.89 13.67 -17.06
CA GLY A 223 -4.03 12.82 -17.89
C GLY A 223 -2.99 12.02 -17.09
N HIS A 224 -3.11 11.94 -15.76
CA HIS A 224 -2.24 11.13 -14.92
C HIS A 224 -2.89 9.78 -14.62
N PHE A 225 -2.49 8.76 -15.37
CA PHE A 225 -2.91 7.37 -15.19
C PHE A 225 -1.86 6.56 -14.43
N GLY A 226 -2.28 5.45 -13.82
CA GLY A 226 -1.41 4.52 -13.08
C GLY A 226 -1.42 4.72 -11.56
N ASP A 227 -1.06 3.66 -10.86
CA ASP A 227 -0.89 3.69 -9.40
C ASP A 227 0.45 4.34 -9.02
N ASP A 228 0.43 5.12 -7.94
CA ASP A 228 1.54 5.94 -7.50
C ASP A 228 1.55 6.04 -5.98
N ASP A 229 2.74 6.14 -5.40
CA ASP A 229 2.98 6.31 -3.97
C ASP A 229 2.39 7.63 -3.41
N VAL A 230 1.87 8.51 -4.27
CA VAL A 230 1.09 9.70 -3.87
C VAL A 230 -0.14 9.38 -3.02
N THR A 231 -0.65 8.14 -3.09
CA THR A 231 -1.81 7.69 -2.30
C THR A 231 -1.44 7.33 -0.86
N LEU A 232 -0.16 7.38 -0.49
CA LEU A 232 0.31 7.08 0.86
C LEU A 232 0.14 8.27 1.81
N GLY A 233 -0.51 8.04 2.95
CA GLY A 233 -0.71 9.04 4.00
C GLY A 233 -2.15 9.13 4.50
N SER A 234 -2.43 10.19 5.25
CA SER A 234 -3.78 10.67 5.54
C SER A 234 -4.41 11.39 4.34
N ASP A 235 -5.71 11.65 4.39
CA ASP A 235 -6.46 12.39 3.38
C ASP A 235 -5.82 13.75 3.04
N ALA A 236 -5.45 14.51 4.06
CA ALA A 236 -4.80 15.80 3.86
C ALA A 236 -3.40 15.68 3.25
N GLU A 237 -2.60 14.70 3.66
CA GLU A 237 -1.24 14.48 3.16
C GLU A 237 -1.26 14.01 1.69
N VAL A 238 -2.14 13.08 1.35
CA VAL A 238 -2.32 12.58 -0.03
C VAL A 238 -2.75 13.71 -0.96
N LEU A 239 -3.79 14.46 -0.59
CA LEU A 239 -4.27 15.56 -1.44
C LEU A 239 -3.23 16.69 -1.52
N ALA A 240 -2.53 17.01 -0.42
CA ALA A 240 -1.42 17.97 -0.47
C ALA A 240 -0.30 17.50 -1.41
N ALA A 241 0.05 16.21 -1.42
CA ALA A 241 1.05 15.66 -2.33
C ALA A 241 0.63 15.77 -3.80
N VAL A 242 -0.64 15.49 -4.11
CA VAL A 242 -1.19 15.68 -5.47
C VAL A 242 -1.10 17.14 -5.89
N LEU A 243 -1.55 18.07 -5.04
CA LEU A 243 -1.52 19.50 -5.35
C LEU A 243 -0.09 20.04 -5.45
N MET A 244 0.83 19.58 -4.59
CA MET A 244 2.24 19.96 -4.67
C MET A 244 2.86 19.55 -6.00
N ARG A 245 2.49 18.40 -6.58
CA ARG A 245 2.97 17.97 -7.90
C ARG A 245 2.46 18.88 -9.02
N GLU A 246 1.23 19.35 -8.93
CA GLU A 246 0.66 20.31 -9.90
C GLU A 246 1.33 21.68 -9.81
N LEU A 247 1.69 22.11 -8.59
CA LEU A 247 2.36 23.39 -8.35
C LEU A 247 3.85 23.36 -8.70
N LEU A 248 4.50 22.19 -8.64
CA LEU A 248 5.95 22.06 -8.75
C LEU A 248 6.54 22.65 -10.06
N PRO A 249 5.97 22.44 -11.26
CA PRO A 249 6.49 23.05 -12.49
C PRO A 249 6.45 24.58 -12.44
N ALA A 250 5.34 25.15 -11.95
CA ALA A 250 5.20 26.59 -11.81
C ALA A 250 6.16 27.17 -10.76
N LEU A 251 6.34 26.47 -9.64
CA LEU A 251 7.33 26.85 -8.61
C LEU A 251 8.75 26.83 -9.17
N ARG A 252 9.12 25.80 -9.94
CA ARG A 252 10.42 25.71 -10.62
C ARG A 252 10.65 26.85 -11.60
N ALA A 253 9.64 27.18 -12.42
CA ALA A 253 9.72 28.29 -13.37
C ALA A 253 9.83 29.66 -12.68
N GLN A 254 9.19 29.83 -11.52
CA GLN A 254 9.21 31.07 -10.72
C GLN A 254 10.35 31.09 -9.70
N THR A 255 11.17 30.03 -9.63
CA THR A 255 12.25 29.95 -8.65
C THR A 255 13.25 31.04 -8.98
N PRO A 256 13.41 32.05 -8.11
CA PRO A 256 14.29 33.15 -8.44
C PRO A 256 15.74 32.65 -8.56
N PRO A 257 16.58 33.30 -9.40
CA PRO A 257 18.03 33.12 -9.35
C PRO A 257 18.64 33.51 -7.97
N SER A 258 17.80 33.98 -7.03
CA SER A 258 18.15 34.38 -5.67
C SER A 258 18.27 33.24 -4.66
N LEU A 259 18.13 31.96 -5.04
CA LEU A 259 18.66 30.86 -4.23
C LEU A 259 20.20 30.94 -4.30
N ARG A 260 20.77 31.87 -3.53
CA ARG A 260 22.21 32.14 -3.50
C ARG A 260 22.95 30.88 -3.03
N GLY A 261 23.90 30.41 -3.84
CA GLY A 261 24.77 29.27 -3.55
C GLY A 261 25.05 28.43 -4.78
N ALA A 262 26.27 27.91 -4.89
CA ALA A 262 26.62 26.86 -5.85
C ALA A 262 26.23 25.48 -5.26
N GLY A 263 26.12 24.46 -6.12
CA GLY A 263 26.08 23.05 -5.73
C GLY A 263 25.04 22.67 -4.66
N ARG A 264 25.51 22.05 -3.58
CA ARG A 264 24.69 21.39 -2.55
C ARG A 264 23.92 22.38 -1.68
N ALA A 265 24.46 23.57 -1.42
CA ALA A 265 23.79 24.60 -0.64
C ALA A 265 22.49 25.09 -1.32
N ARG A 266 22.50 25.18 -2.65
CA ARG A 266 21.31 25.52 -3.44
C ARG A 266 20.25 24.43 -3.36
N ALA A 267 20.64 23.16 -3.51
CA ALA A 267 19.73 22.03 -3.36
C ALA A 267 19.10 21.99 -1.97
N TRP A 268 19.89 22.25 -0.92
CA TRP A 268 19.38 22.35 0.45
C TRP A 268 18.37 23.49 0.61
N ALA A 269 18.69 24.70 0.16
CA ALA A 269 17.79 25.85 0.21
C ALA A 269 16.50 25.63 -0.61
N TRP A 270 16.58 24.86 -1.70
CA TRP A 270 15.42 24.44 -2.47
C TRP A 270 14.50 23.53 -1.65
N THR A 271 15.04 22.58 -0.89
CA THR A 271 14.22 21.74 0.01
C THR A 271 13.55 22.55 1.12
N GLU A 272 14.20 23.60 1.64
CA GLU A 272 13.61 24.52 2.63
C GLU A 272 12.44 25.32 2.04
N LEU A 273 12.58 25.81 0.79
CA LEU A 273 11.48 26.48 0.09
C LEU A 273 10.31 25.54 -0.16
N LEU A 274 10.58 24.32 -0.64
CA LEU A 274 9.54 23.31 -0.85
C LEU A 274 8.82 22.97 0.45
N ASP A 275 9.54 22.83 1.56
CA ASP A 275 8.95 22.55 2.88
C ASP A 275 7.99 23.65 3.34
N ALA A 276 8.37 24.91 3.13
CA ALA A 276 7.51 26.04 3.46
C ALA A 276 6.24 26.07 2.60
N VAL A 277 6.35 25.78 1.29
CA VAL A 277 5.19 25.69 0.39
C VAL A 277 4.30 24.52 0.79
N HIS A 278 4.88 23.34 1.00
CA HIS A 278 4.19 22.14 1.43
C HIS A 278 3.44 22.38 2.75
N THR A 279 4.04 23.07 3.72
CA THR A 279 3.39 23.41 4.98
C THR A 279 2.16 24.29 4.78
N VAL A 280 2.23 25.29 3.89
CA VAL A 280 1.07 26.13 3.55
C VAL A 280 -0.02 25.33 2.84
N VAL A 281 0.35 24.51 1.87
CA VAL A 281 -0.59 23.66 1.11
C VAL A 281 -1.26 22.65 2.04
N LEU A 282 -0.50 21.90 2.83
CA LEU A 282 -1.02 20.92 3.77
C LEU A 282 -1.96 21.58 4.80
N ALA A 283 -1.59 22.73 5.36
CA ALA A 283 -2.45 23.44 6.30
C ALA A 283 -3.77 23.87 5.64
N ARG A 284 -3.72 24.36 4.40
CA ARG A 284 -4.92 24.81 3.67
C ARG A 284 -5.82 23.65 3.26
N VAL A 285 -5.25 22.56 2.73
CA VAL A 285 -5.95 21.31 2.43
C VAL A 285 -6.61 20.75 3.68
N SER A 286 -5.86 20.65 4.78
CA SER A 286 -6.38 20.16 6.06
C SER A 286 -7.53 21.00 6.57
N ALA A 287 -7.49 22.33 6.38
CA ALA A 287 -8.59 23.22 6.77
C ALA A 287 -9.82 23.03 5.85
N GLY A 288 -9.61 22.89 4.55
CA GLY A 288 -10.69 22.65 3.57
C GLY A 288 -11.40 21.32 3.80
N LEU A 289 -10.66 20.23 4.04
CA LEU A 289 -11.24 18.92 4.36
C LEU A 289 -11.99 18.94 5.70
N ARG A 290 -11.45 19.63 6.71
CA ARG A 290 -12.15 19.84 7.99
C ARG A 290 -13.44 20.64 7.84
N ALA A 291 -13.47 21.64 6.97
CA ALA A 291 -14.68 22.41 6.68
C ALA A 291 -15.74 21.59 5.94
N PHE A 292 -15.33 20.60 5.13
CA PHE A 292 -16.22 19.66 4.44
C PHE A 292 -16.71 18.51 5.34
N GLN A 293 -16.10 18.29 6.51
CA GLN A 293 -16.43 17.19 7.42
C GLN A 293 -17.93 17.08 7.78
N PRO A 294 -18.65 18.14 8.21
CA PRO A 294 -20.07 18.02 8.56
C PRO A 294 -20.93 17.63 7.37
N GLU A 295 -20.67 18.21 6.19
CA GLU A 295 -21.38 17.87 4.96
C GLU A 295 -21.16 16.40 4.56
N LYS A 296 -19.92 15.91 4.70
CA LYS A 296 -19.58 14.51 4.45
C LYS A 296 -20.38 13.57 5.35
N ASP A 297 -20.46 13.88 6.64
CA ASP A 297 -21.12 13.01 7.62
C ASP A 297 -22.64 12.97 7.39
N GLU A 298 -23.26 14.11 7.06
CA GLU A 298 -24.67 14.19 6.64
C GLU A 298 -24.92 13.42 5.34
N LEU A 299 -24.04 13.58 4.35
CA LEU A 299 -24.14 12.87 3.07
C LEU A 299 -24.04 11.36 3.25
N LEU A 300 -23.10 10.87 4.06
CA LEU A 300 -22.97 9.44 4.37
C LEU A 300 -24.24 8.88 5.01
N ALA A 301 -24.80 9.58 5.99
CA ALA A 301 -26.04 9.17 6.65
C ALA A 301 -27.24 9.15 5.68
N SER A 302 -27.35 10.16 4.82
CA SER A 302 -28.43 10.22 3.82
C SER A 302 -28.29 9.14 2.75
N LEU A 303 -27.06 8.88 2.28
CA LEU A 303 -26.77 7.82 1.31
C LEU A 303 -27.08 6.44 1.88
N GLU A 304 -26.67 6.16 3.12
CA GLU A 304 -26.98 4.91 3.81
C GLU A 304 -28.50 4.69 3.89
N ARG A 305 -29.25 5.70 4.34
CA ARG A 305 -30.72 5.65 4.46
C ARG A 305 -31.41 5.40 3.11
N THR A 306 -30.85 5.92 2.02
CA THR A 306 -31.47 5.86 0.68
C THR A 306 -31.07 4.59 -0.07
N ILE A 307 -29.82 4.17 0.04
CA ILE A 307 -29.29 3.02 -0.72
C ILE A 307 -29.66 1.69 -0.07
N ARG A 308 -29.66 1.61 1.27
CA ARG A 308 -29.92 0.36 2.00
C ARG A 308 -31.25 -0.33 1.66
N PRO A 309 -32.40 0.38 1.56
CA PRO A 309 -33.66 -0.27 1.19
C PRO A 309 -33.71 -0.72 -0.28
N ASP A 310 -33.07 0.01 -1.20
CA ASP A 310 -33.19 -0.16 -2.66
C ASP A 310 -31.93 -0.76 -3.30
N VAL A 311 -31.09 -1.43 -2.52
CA VAL A 311 -29.77 -1.91 -2.98
C VAL A 311 -29.90 -2.87 -4.17
N ASP A 312 -30.84 -3.82 -4.12
CA ASP A 312 -30.99 -4.84 -5.17
C ASP A 312 -31.44 -4.22 -6.49
N HIS A 313 -32.40 -3.30 -6.42
CA HIS A 313 -32.86 -2.56 -7.58
C HIS A 313 -31.73 -1.71 -8.19
N THR A 314 -30.97 -1.03 -7.33
CA THR A 314 -29.82 -0.22 -7.74
C THR A 314 -28.73 -1.07 -8.42
N LEU A 315 -28.45 -2.26 -7.89
CA LEU A 315 -27.49 -3.20 -8.49
C LEU A 315 -27.99 -3.76 -9.82
N GLN A 316 -29.28 -4.08 -9.94
CA GLN A 316 -29.88 -4.55 -11.20
C GLN A 316 -29.80 -3.49 -12.32
N LEU A 317 -30.15 -2.24 -12.01
CA LEU A 317 -30.03 -1.13 -12.97
C LEU A 317 -28.58 -0.95 -13.43
N ARG A 318 -27.64 -0.99 -12.48
CA ARG A 318 -26.20 -0.93 -12.77
C ARG A 318 -25.75 -2.08 -13.67
N ALA A 319 -26.16 -3.30 -13.37
CA ALA A 319 -25.81 -4.49 -14.14
C ALA A 319 -26.36 -4.42 -15.58
N GLY A 320 -27.59 -3.91 -15.75
CA GLY A 320 -28.18 -3.68 -17.09
C GLY A 320 -27.39 -2.66 -17.92
N LEU A 321 -26.99 -1.55 -17.30
CA LEU A 321 -26.13 -0.54 -17.96
C LEU A 321 -24.74 -1.09 -18.29
N ALA A 322 -24.12 -1.82 -17.35
CA ALA A 322 -22.84 -2.47 -17.56
C ALA A 322 -22.89 -3.49 -18.71
N GLY A 323 -23.97 -4.26 -18.82
CA GLY A 323 -24.19 -5.21 -19.90
C GLY A 323 -24.22 -4.54 -21.27
N ARG A 324 -24.95 -3.42 -21.40
CA ARG A 324 -25.01 -2.63 -22.64
C ARG A 324 -23.66 -2.00 -23.01
N LEU A 325 -22.98 -1.39 -22.04
CA LEU A 325 -21.66 -0.80 -22.31
C LEU A 325 -20.64 -1.87 -22.68
N ARG A 326 -20.71 -3.05 -22.05
CA ARG A 326 -19.85 -4.18 -22.39
C ARG A 326 -20.01 -4.60 -23.84
N THR A 327 -21.24 -4.73 -24.35
CA THR A 327 -21.45 -5.12 -25.76
C THR A 327 -20.83 -4.12 -26.73
N ASP A 328 -20.84 -2.83 -26.38
CA ASP A 328 -20.32 -1.77 -27.26
C ASP A 328 -18.79 -1.75 -27.33
N VAL A 329 -18.10 -2.11 -26.24
CA VAL A 329 -16.62 -2.00 -26.16
C VAL A 329 -15.87 -3.32 -26.09
N GLN A 330 -16.57 -4.46 -26.04
CA GLN A 330 -15.96 -5.77 -25.84
C GLN A 330 -14.90 -6.11 -26.89
N GLY A 331 -15.16 -5.86 -28.19
CA GLY A 331 -14.21 -6.18 -29.26
C GLY A 331 -12.89 -5.41 -29.13
N LEU A 332 -12.98 -4.09 -28.90
CA LEU A 332 -11.81 -3.22 -28.69
C LEU A 332 -11.05 -3.59 -27.42
N LEU A 333 -11.79 -3.84 -26.33
CA LEU A 333 -11.24 -4.23 -25.04
C LEU A 333 -10.50 -5.58 -25.13
N GLU A 334 -11.10 -6.58 -25.78
CA GLU A 334 -10.47 -7.88 -25.96
C GLU A 334 -9.17 -7.80 -26.75
N SER A 335 -9.16 -7.03 -27.85
CA SER A 335 -7.97 -6.80 -28.67
C SER A 335 -6.86 -6.13 -27.87
N CYS A 336 -7.18 -5.05 -27.17
CA CYS A 336 -6.23 -4.31 -26.33
C CYS A 336 -5.63 -5.21 -25.24
N LEU A 337 -6.46 -5.97 -24.53
CA LEU A 337 -6.00 -6.84 -23.45
C LEU A 337 -5.13 -8.00 -23.96
N ARG A 338 -5.43 -8.58 -25.13
CA ARG A 338 -4.59 -9.60 -25.77
C ARG A 338 -3.20 -9.06 -26.12
N GLN A 339 -3.14 -7.82 -26.62
CA GLN A 339 -1.90 -7.21 -27.08
C GLN A 339 -1.03 -6.71 -25.91
N GLU A 340 -1.62 -6.00 -24.96
CA GLU A 340 -0.87 -5.22 -23.95
C GLU A 340 -0.80 -5.90 -22.58
N VAL A 341 -1.76 -6.77 -22.23
CA VAL A 341 -1.89 -7.33 -20.88
C VAL A 341 -1.57 -8.82 -20.81
N ASP A 342 -2.14 -9.62 -21.70
CA ASP A 342 -2.09 -11.09 -21.64
C ASP A 342 -0.63 -11.62 -21.69
N ALA A 343 0.26 -10.95 -22.42
CA ALA A 343 1.68 -11.33 -22.51
C ALA A 343 2.45 -11.14 -21.18
N GLN A 344 2.06 -10.15 -20.36
CA GLN A 344 2.78 -9.80 -19.13
C GLN A 344 2.12 -10.40 -17.88
N LEU A 345 0.82 -10.71 -17.94
CA LEU A 345 0.03 -11.15 -16.80
C LEU A 345 0.60 -12.39 -16.08
N PRO A 346 1.03 -13.48 -16.76
CA PRO A 346 1.62 -14.63 -16.08
C PRO A 346 2.87 -14.29 -15.26
N ARG A 347 3.71 -13.39 -15.79
CA ARG A 347 4.94 -12.93 -15.14
C ARG A 347 4.61 -12.08 -13.90
N VAL A 348 3.64 -11.18 -14.00
CA VAL A 348 3.16 -10.35 -12.88
C VAL A 348 2.61 -11.25 -11.78
N THR A 349 1.67 -12.14 -12.13
CA THR A 349 0.99 -13.05 -11.21
C THR A 349 2.00 -13.93 -10.47
N ARG A 350 2.92 -14.59 -11.19
CA ARG A 350 3.95 -15.44 -10.57
C ARG A 350 4.89 -14.65 -9.64
N THR A 351 5.24 -13.42 -10.02
CA THR A 351 6.14 -12.58 -9.19
C THR A 351 5.45 -12.14 -7.90
N LEU A 352 4.18 -11.73 -7.97
CA LEU A 352 3.40 -11.36 -6.79
C LEU A 352 3.14 -12.56 -5.89
N LEU A 353 2.68 -13.68 -6.46
CA LEU A 353 2.40 -14.90 -5.73
C LEU A 353 3.62 -15.41 -4.96
N SER A 354 4.75 -15.59 -5.66
CA SER A 354 6.01 -16.04 -5.02
C SER A 354 6.51 -15.08 -3.92
N THR A 355 6.17 -13.80 -4.02
CA THR A 355 6.51 -12.81 -2.98
C THR A 355 5.66 -12.99 -1.74
N VAL A 356 4.35 -13.19 -1.91
CA VAL A 356 3.43 -13.41 -0.80
C VAL A 356 3.70 -14.76 -0.15
N GLU A 357 3.89 -15.83 -0.93
CA GLU A 357 4.27 -17.16 -0.43
C GLU A 357 5.55 -17.10 0.41
N ALA A 358 6.61 -16.45 -0.09
CA ALA A 358 7.85 -16.29 0.66
C ALA A 358 7.67 -15.50 1.97
N ALA A 359 6.83 -14.47 1.96
CA ALA A 359 6.52 -13.68 3.15
C ALA A 359 5.72 -14.49 4.19
N ILE A 360 4.74 -15.29 3.74
CA ILE A 360 3.95 -16.19 4.60
C ILE A 360 4.86 -17.29 5.17
N GLU A 361 5.76 -17.86 4.39
CA GLU A 361 6.68 -18.89 4.88
C GLU A 361 7.65 -18.34 5.94
N ALA A 362 8.19 -17.15 5.71
CA ALA A 362 8.99 -16.43 6.71
C ALA A 362 8.19 -16.16 7.99
N LEU A 363 6.91 -15.82 7.86
CA LEU A 363 5.99 -15.60 8.97
C LEU A 363 5.73 -16.91 9.75
N ARG A 364 5.40 -18.00 9.06
CA ARG A 364 5.21 -19.34 9.65
C ARG A 364 6.44 -19.77 10.44
N THR A 365 7.62 -19.62 9.85
CA THR A 365 8.89 -19.92 10.50
C THR A 365 9.11 -19.09 11.75
N LEU A 366 8.91 -17.76 11.68
CA LEU A 366 9.09 -16.86 12.81
C LEU A 366 8.11 -17.15 13.96
N LEU A 367 6.85 -17.43 13.61
CA LEU A 367 5.80 -17.79 14.56
C LEU A 367 6.12 -19.09 15.28
N ALA A 368 6.48 -20.15 14.53
CA ALA A 368 6.87 -21.44 15.08
C ALA A 368 8.05 -21.31 16.05
N GLN A 369 9.11 -20.59 15.67
CA GLN A 369 10.25 -20.32 16.55
C GLN A 369 9.86 -19.56 17.84
N GLY A 370 8.83 -18.72 17.78
CA GLY A 370 8.27 -18.05 18.96
C GLY A 370 7.55 -19.02 19.89
N MET A 371 6.69 -19.87 19.33
CA MET A 371 5.95 -20.90 20.09
C MET A 371 6.92 -21.92 20.72
N ASP A 372 7.93 -22.36 19.97
CA ASP A 372 8.95 -23.31 20.45
C ASP A 372 9.77 -22.70 21.60
N ARG A 373 10.05 -21.38 21.54
CA ARG A 373 10.67 -20.65 22.65
C ARG A 373 9.80 -20.67 23.89
N LEU A 374 8.50 -20.39 23.77
CA LEU A 374 7.58 -20.45 24.91
C LEU A 374 7.53 -21.85 25.54
N CYS A 375 7.39 -22.89 24.70
CA CYS A 375 7.33 -24.28 25.16
C CYS A 375 8.62 -24.70 25.87
N ARG A 376 9.80 -24.32 25.35
CA ARG A 376 11.08 -24.60 26.02
C ARG A 376 11.21 -23.90 27.37
N HIS A 377 10.83 -22.62 27.47
CA HIS A 377 10.91 -21.90 28.74
C HIS A 377 9.95 -22.48 29.79
N LEU A 378 8.76 -22.90 29.38
CA LEU A 378 7.79 -23.57 30.24
C LEU A 378 8.37 -24.87 30.84
N ARG A 379 9.03 -25.71 30.02
CA ARG A 379 9.66 -26.97 30.48
C ARG A 379 10.90 -26.75 31.33
N GLN A 380 11.74 -25.77 30.99
CA GLN A 380 13.06 -25.59 31.62
C GLN A 380 13.04 -24.75 32.90
N ASN A 381 12.12 -23.78 33.01
CA ASN A 381 12.08 -22.85 34.14
C ASN A 381 10.66 -22.30 34.34
N PRO A 382 9.81 -22.96 35.13
CA PRO A 382 8.44 -22.52 35.39
C PRO A 382 8.34 -21.24 36.24
N SER A 383 9.48 -20.58 36.54
CA SER A 383 9.49 -19.30 37.25
C SER A 383 8.59 -18.28 36.54
N GLY A 384 7.48 -17.92 37.18
CA GLY A 384 6.42 -17.12 36.55
C GLY A 384 6.92 -15.76 36.02
N ALA A 385 7.99 -15.18 36.57
CA ALA A 385 8.53 -13.91 36.09
C ALA A 385 9.31 -14.02 34.75
N ARG A 386 9.96 -15.15 34.45
CA ARG A 386 10.67 -15.35 33.17
C ARG A 386 9.68 -15.79 32.09
N LEU A 387 8.78 -16.73 32.41
CA LEU A 387 7.72 -17.14 31.48
C LEU A 387 6.81 -15.97 31.09
N ARG A 388 6.39 -15.14 32.05
CA ARG A 388 5.62 -13.91 31.75
C ARG A 388 6.37 -13.01 30.77
N ARG A 389 7.67 -12.75 30.99
CA ARG A 389 8.48 -11.94 30.07
C ARG A 389 8.53 -12.52 28.66
N GLU A 390 8.66 -13.83 28.52
CA GLU A 390 8.64 -14.50 27.22
C GLU A 390 7.25 -14.42 26.56
N VAL A 391 6.17 -14.60 27.31
CA VAL A 391 4.80 -14.41 26.81
C VAL A 391 4.58 -12.98 26.33
N TYR A 392 5.02 -11.97 27.09
CA TYR A 392 4.97 -10.57 26.65
C TYR A 392 5.81 -10.33 25.39
N SER A 393 7.00 -10.92 25.32
CA SER A 393 7.90 -10.84 24.17
C SER A 393 7.30 -11.48 22.92
N PHE A 394 6.60 -12.61 23.07
CA PHE A 394 5.85 -13.27 21.99
C PHE A 394 4.65 -12.43 21.57
N ALA A 395 3.88 -11.90 22.53
CA ALA A 395 2.73 -11.06 22.28
C ALA A 395 3.09 -9.75 21.54
N GLU A 396 4.28 -9.20 21.74
CA GLU A 396 4.75 -7.97 21.07
C GLU A 396 5.53 -8.24 19.77
N MET A 397 5.75 -9.51 19.39
CA MET A 397 6.44 -9.89 18.16
C MET A 397 5.93 -9.18 16.89
N PRO A 398 4.61 -9.01 16.64
CA PRO A 398 4.13 -8.33 15.43
C PRO A 398 4.59 -6.86 15.31
N TRP A 399 4.88 -6.21 16.44
CA TRP A 399 5.30 -4.80 16.48
C TRP A 399 6.80 -4.64 16.70
N ASP A 400 7.54 -5.74 16.84
CA ASP A 400 8.99 -5.73 16.96
C ASP A 400 9.63 -5.61 15.56
N PRO A 401 10.28 -4.47 15.25
CA PRO A 401 10.81 -4.23 13.91
C PRO A 401 11.98 -5.15 13.58
N GLU A 402 12.75 -5.62 14.56
CA GLU A 402 13.87 -6.53 14.32
C GLU A 402 13.39 -7.95 13.99
N ARG A 403 12.38 -8.43 14.72
CA ARG A 403 11.81 -9.76 14.47
C ARG A 403 11.08 -9.81 13.14
N MET A 404 10.22 -8.83 12.89
CA MET A 404 9.41 -8.80 11.66
C MET A 404 10.22 -8.46 10.41
N HIS A 405 11.44 -7.91 10.55
CA HIS A 405 12.27 -7.55 9.40
C HIS A 405 12.49 -8.71 8.42
N THR A 406 12.63 -9.95 8.92
CA THR A 406 12.79 -11.13 8.05
C THR A 406 11.60 -11.30 7.10
N CYS A 407 10.37 -11.09 7.60
CA CYS A 407 9.16 -11.14 6.78
C CYS A 407 9.08 -9.94 5.83
N TYR A 408 9.38 -8.74 6.33
CA TYR A 408 9.32 -7.51 5.55
C TYR A 408 10.31 -7.46 4.38
N ARG A 409 11.48 -8.07 4.57
CA ARG A 409 12.53 -8.16 3.55
C ARG A 409 12.09 -8.97 2.34
N GLU A 410 11.21 -9.96 2.49
CA GLU A 410 10.72 -10.73 1.34
C GLU A 410 9.88 -9.86 0.39
N ALA A 411 9.07 -8.95 0.94
CA ALA A 411 8.37 -7.93 0.15
C ALA A 411 9.34 -6.93 -0.51
N GLU A 412 10.40 -6.52 0.18
CA GLU A 412 11.42 -5.62 -0.40
C GLU A 412 12.20 -6.27 -1.56
N ARG A 413 12.51 -7.57 -1.49
CA ARG A 413 13.17 -8.31 -2.57
C ARG A 413 12.33 -8.34 -3.84
N ALA A 414 11.01 -8.39 -3.70
CA ALA A 414 10.10 -8.33 -4.83
C ALA A 414 10.12 -6.99 -5.54
N ARG A 415 10.45 -5.89 -4.85
CA ARG A 415 10.53 -4.56 -5.42
C ARG A 415 11.42 -4.52 -6.67
N GLY A 416 12.57 -5.18 -6.64
CA GLY A 416 13.48 -5.24 -7.79
C GLY A 416 12.92 -6.03 -8.97
N ARG A 417 12.21 -7.14 -8.71
CA ARG A 417 11.59 -7.99 -9.75
C ARG A 417 10.39 -7.30 -10.37
N LEU A 418 9.54 -6.69 -9.54
CA LEU A 418 8.35 -5.95 -9.94
C LEU A 418 8.70 -4.60 -10.60
N GLY A 419 9.85 -4.01 -10.26
CA GLY A 419 10.38 -2.82 -10.93
C GLY A 419 10.56 -3.00 -12.44
N GLN A 420 10.76 -4.23 -12.91
CA GLN A 420 10.86 -4.56 -14.35
C GLN A 420 9.49 -4.53 -15.06
N LEU A 421 8.39 -4.48 -14.32
CA LEU A 421 7.01 -4.44 -14.81
C LEU A 421 6.48 -2.99 -14.88
N VAL A 422 7.27 -2.00 -14.44
CA VAL A 422 6.90 -0.58 -14.44
C VAL A 422 6.75 -0.05 -15.87
N ALA A 423 7.66 -0.41 -16.78
CA ALA A 423 7.66 0.08 -18.16
C ALA A 423 6.39 -0.29 -18.95
N PRO A 424 5.90 -1.56 -18.95
CA PRO A 424 4.69 -1.91 -19.70
C PRO A 424 3.38 -1.37 -19.09
N PHE A 425 3.30 -1.16 -17.78
CA PHE A 425 2.03 -0.77 -17.12
C PHE A 425 2.00 0.65 -16.55
N GLY A 426 3.11 1.39 -16.63
CA GLY A 426 3.21 2.72 -16.02
C GLY A 426 3.04 2.72 -14.50
N PHE A 427 3.34 1.59 -13.83
CA PHE A 427 3.16 1.42 -12.39
C PHE A 427 4.27 2.14 -11.62
N LEU A 428 3.99 3.29 -11.02
CA LEU A 428 4.99 4.09 -10.30
C LEU A 428 4.95 3.84 -8.77
N GLY A 429 3.86 3.23 -8.27
CA GLY A 429 3.56 3.00 -6.84
C GLY A 429 4.20 1.76 -6.20
N MET A 430 5.51 1.55 -6.40
CA MET A 430 6.20 0.37 -5.86
C MET A 430 6.22 0.31 -4.32
N GLN A 431 6.21 1.45 -3.65
CA GLN A 431 6.28 1.50 -2.20
C GLN A 431 4.93 1.12 -1.57
N GLY A 432 3.82 1.55 -2.16
CA GLY A 432 2.48 1.19 -1.70
C GLY A 432 2.24 -0.33 -1.72
N LEU A 433 2.68 -1.01 -2.78
CA LEU A 433 2.59 -2.47 -2.87
C LEU A 433 3.44 -3.18 -1.81
N VAL A 434 4.69 -2.74 -1.62
CA VAL A 434 5.58 -3.30 -0.58
C VAL A 434 4.99 -3.08 0.80
N PHE A 435 4.49 -1.88 1.08
CA PHE A 435 3.85 -1.56 2.35
C PHE A 435 2.59 -2.38 2.59
N GLY A 436 1.75 -2.57 1.57
CA GLY A 436 0.56 -3.42 1.65
C GLY A 436 0.92 -4.87 2.01
N ALA A 437 1.94 -5.45 1.35
CA ALA A 437 2.41 -6.80 1.66
C ALA A 437 2.99 -6.91 3.08
N GLN A 438 3.75 -5.90 3.52
CA GLN A 438 4.31 -5.84 4.87
C GLN A 438 3.23 -5.68 5.95
N ASP A 439 2.22 -4.86 5.71
CA ASP A 439 1.08 -4.67 6.62
C ASP A 439 0.21 -5.92 6.70
N LEU A 440 0.01 -6.63 5.58
CA LEU A 440 -0.65 -7.93 5.58
C LEU A 440 0.13 -8.94 6.42
N ALA A 441 1.45 -9.03 6.24
CA ALA A 441 2.30 -9.90 7.05
C ALA A 441 2.25 -9.54 8.54
N GLN A 442 2.24 -8.24 8.88
CA GLN A 442 2.11 -7.78 10.25
C GLN A 442 0.75 -8.15 10.86
N GLN A 443 -0.33 -7.95 10.10
CA GLN A 443 -1.69 -8.28 10.54
C GLN A 443 -1.85 -9.78 10.74
N LEU A 444 -1.42 -10.61 9.79
CA LEU A 444 -1.46 -12.07 9.92
C LEU A 444 -0.66 -12.57 11.12
N MET A 445 0.52 -11.99 11.38
CA MET A 445 1.31 -12.31 12.57
C MET A 445 0.55 -11.92 13.85
N ALA A 446 -0.08 -10.75 13.88
CA ALA A 446 -0.85 -10.29 15.02
C ALA A 446 -2.09 -11.17 15.30
N ASP A 447 -2.78 -11.60 14.25
CA ASP A 447 -3.95 -12.47 14.33
C ASP A 447 -3.55 -13.89 14.77
N ALA A 448 -2.45 -14.43 14.24
CA ALA A 448 -1.93 -15.72 14.65
C ALA A 448 -1.44 -15.75 16.11
N VAL A 449 -0.72 -14.69 16.54
CA VAL A 449 -0.29 -14.53 17.94
C VAL A 449 -1.49 -14.39 18.87
N ALA A 450 -2.50 -13.59 18.50
CA ALA A 450 -3.72 -13.44 19.29
C ALA A 450 -4.49 -14.76 19.42
N THR A 451 -4.63 -15.49 18.30
CA THR A 451 -5.28 -16.80 18.27
C THR A 451 -4.54 -17.81 19.14
N PHE A 452 -3.21 -17.87 19.05
CA PHE A 452 -2.40 -18.75 19.89
C PHE A 452 -2.57 -18.44 21.37
N LEU A 453 -2.47 -17.17 21.76
CA LEU A 453 -2.61 -16.77 23.16
C LEU A 453 -4.01 -17.06 23.71
N GLN A 454 -5.06 -16.83 22.91
CA GLN A 454 -6.42 -17.14 23.31
C GLN A 454 -6.64 -18.65 23.47
N LEU A 455 -6.18 -19.46 22.52
CA LEU A 455 -6.30 -20.93 22.62
C LEU A 455 -5.42 -21.48 23.76
N ALA A 456 -4.24 -20.91 23.99
CA ALA A 456 -3.39 -21.27 25.12
C ALA A 456 -4.08 -20.99 26.45
N ASP A 457 -4.69 -19.82 26.61
CA ASP A 457 -5.46 -19.46 27.82
C ASP A 457 -6.63 -20.42 28.07
N GLN A 458 -7.31 -20.85 27.01
CA GLN A 458 -8.41 -21.83 27.10
C GLN A 458 -7.95 -23.24 27.47
N CYS A 459 -6.75 -23.65 27.02
CA CYS A 459 -6.25 -25.01 27.21
C CYS A 459 -5.37 -25.19 28.46
N LEU A 460 -4.80 -24.10 29.00
CA LEU A 460 -3.93 -24.14 30.17
C LEU A 460 -4.74 -23.95 31.47
N THR A 461 -4.78 -24.99 32.30
CA THR A 461 -5.42 -24.94 33.63
C THR A 461 -4.38 -25.06 34.74
N THR A 462 -4.70 -24.56 35.93
CA THR A 462 -3.83 -24.63 37.12
C THR A 462 -3.54 -26.05 37.60
N ALA A 463 -4.26 -27.05 37.06
CA ALA A 463 -4.10 -28.46 37.39
C ALA A 463 -3.03 -29.18 36.54
N LEU A 464 -2.54 -28.58 35.45
CA LEU A 464 -1.56 -29.20 34.56
C LEU A 464 -0.15 -29.04 35.10
N ASP A 465 0.66 -30.10 34.98
CA ASP A 465 2.11 -29.99 35.15
C ASP A 465 2.77 -29.30 33.93
N CYS A 466 4.06 -28.99 34.03
CA CYS A 466 4.78 -28.24 32.98
C CYS A 466 4.90 -29.00 31.65
N ASP A 467 4.99 -30.33 31.70
CA ASP A 467 5.13 -31.17 30.50
C ASP A 467 3.77 -31.34 29.81
N GLN A 468 2.71 -31.57 30.57
CA GLN A 468 1.33 -31.61 30.09
C GLN A 468 0.91 -30.27 29.50
N ALA A 469 1.22 -29.16 30.18
CA ALA A 469 0.97 -27.81 29.67
C ALA A 469 1.73 -27.57 28.35
N ALA A 470 2.99 -27.99 28.26
CA ALA A 470 3.75 -27.89 27.02
C ALA A 470 3.15 -28.75 25.89
N GLN A 471 2.65 -29.95 26.18
CA GLN A 471 1.97 -30.79 25.19
C GLN A 471 0.68 -30.14 24.67
N GLN A 472 -0.09 -29.46 25.52
CA GLN A 472 -1.26 -28.71 25.09
C GLN A 472 -0.86 -27.53 24.18
N LEU A 473 0.21 -26.81 24.51
CA LEU A 473 0.72 -25.73 23.65
C LEU A 473 1.18 -26.24 22.28
N GLU A 474 1.77 -27.44 22.19
CA GLU A 474 2.12 -28.06 20.90
C GLU A 474 0.88 -28.38 20.05
N LYS A 475 -0.22 -28.82 20.68
CA LYS A 475 -1.50 -29.02 19.98
C LYS A 475 -2.07 -27.70 19.47
N VAL A 476 -2.03 -26.66 20.30
CA VAL A 476 -2.47 -25.31 19.91
C VAL A 476 -1.60 -24.77 18.76
N ARG A 477 -0.28 -24.97 18.80
CA ARG A 477 0.66 -24.65 17.72
C ARG A 477 0.24 -25.31 16.41
N GLY A 478 -0.03 -26.62 16.41
CA GLY A 478 -0.48 -27.34 15.22
C GLY A 478 -1.76 -26.77 14.61
N ARG A 479 -2.72 -26.38 15.46
CA ARG A 479 -3.97 -25.73 15.01
C ARG A 479 -3.69 -24.37 14.39
N VAL A 480 -2.98 -23.48 15.08
CA VAL A 480 -2.73 -22.11 14.59
C VAL A 480 -1.92 -22.11 13.29
N LEU A 481 -0.92 -23.00 13.16
CA LEU A 481 -0.13 -23.09 11.93
C LEU A 481 -0.95 -23.62 10.74
N LYS A 482 -1.94 -24.48 11.00
CA LYS A 482 -2.88 -24.96 9.98
C LYS A 482 -3.86 -23.87 9.54
N GLU A 483 -4.28 -23.00 10.46
CA GLU A 483 -5.21 -21.90 10.16
C GLU A 483 -4.56 -20.67 9.50
N LEU A 484 -3.22 -20.63 9.40
CA LEU A 484 -2.56 -19.63 8.56
C LEU A 484 -2.90 -19.92 7.10
N PRO A 485 -3.31 -18.91 6.31
CA PRO A 485 -3.77 -19.12 4.95
C PRO A 485 -2.73 -19.88 4.13
N GLU A 486 -3.06 -21.10 3.71
CA GLU A 486 -2.56 -21.63 2.45
C GLU A 486 -3.22 -20.76 1.37
N PHE A 487 -2.45 -20.29 0.38
CA PHE A 487 -2.95 -19.30 -0.56
C PHE A 487 -3.97 -19.98 -1.50
N GLU A 488 -5.20 -20.14 -1.05
CA GLU A 488 -6.33 -20.52 -1.89
C GLU A 488 -6.82 -19.27 -2.60
N GLY A 489 -6.85 -19.34 -3.93
CA GLY A 489 -6.99 -18.19 -4.83
C GLY A 489 -8.37 -17.55 -4.90
N ASP A 490 -9.13 -17.53 -3.80
CA ASP A 490 -10.47 -16.99 -3.76
C ASP A 490 -10.57 -15.86 -2.75
N VAL A 491 -10.12 -14.66 -3.14
CA VAL A 491 -10.78 -13.37 -2.82
C VAL A 491 -10.26 -12.31 -3.79
N LEU A 492 -11.03 -11.94 -4.81
CA LEU A 492 -11.05 -10.58 -5.40
C LEU A 492 -12.43 -10.29 -6.00
N ALA A 493 -13.44 -10.17 -5.13
CA ALA A 493 -14.76 -9.71 -5.54
C ALA A 493 -14.81 -8.17 -5.59
N VAL A 494 -14.83 -7.69 -6.83
CA VAL A 494 -15.58 -6.54 -7.35
C VAL A 494 -15.27 -5.18 -6.70
N GLY A 495 -14.45 -4.40 -7.42
CA GLY A 495 -14.51 -2.95 -7.36
C GLY A 495 -15.77 -2.49 -8.09
N SER A 496 -16.59 -1.71 -7.40
CA SER A 496 -17.72 -0.99 -7.97
C SER A 496 -17.47 0.49 -7.76
N GLN A 497 -17.13 1.22 -8.82
CA GLN A 497 -17.06 2.68 -8.79
C GLN A 497 -18.33 3.29 -9.35
N ALA A 498 -18.94 4.17 -8.55
CA ALA A 498 -20.08 5.06 -8.75
C ALA A 498 -21.26 4.65 -9.68
N LEU A 499 -22.43 5.23 -9.39
CA LEU A 499 -23.61 5.21 -10.27
C LEU A 499 -23.41 6.08 -11.54
N THR A 500 -22.17 6.47 -11.86
CA THR A 500 -21.82 7.32 -12.99
C THR A 500 -21.44 6.47 -14.20
N ILE A 501 -21.67 6.98 -15.40
CA ILE A 501 -21.33 6.30 -16.66
C ILE A 501 -19.83 5.93 -16.72
N GLU A 502 -18.96 6.84 -16.27
CA GLU A 502 -17.50 6.61 -16.18
C GLU A 502 -17.16 5.46 -15.22
N GLY A 503 -17.84 5.38 -14.06
CA GLY A 503 -17.65 4.30 -13.09
C GLY A 503 -18.13 2.94 -13.60
N ILE A 504 -19.28 2.90 -14.29
CA ILE A 504 -19.79 1.67 -14.91
C ILE A 504 -18.88 1.21 -16.06
N TYR A 505 -18.33 2.14 -16.84
CA TYR A 505 -17.37 1.82 -17.90
C TYR A 505 -16.08 1.20 -17.33
N GLU A 506 -15.54 1.79 -16.26
CA GLU A 506 -14.39 1.23 -15.56
C GLU A 506 -14.69 -0.15 -14.95
N ASP A 507 -15.87 -0.36 -14.37
CA ASP A 507 -16.29 -1.64 -13.83
C ASP A 507 -16.36 -2.73 -14.89
N VAL A 508 -16.85 -2.41 -16.11
CA VAL A 508 -16.88 -3.34 -17.23
C VAL A 508 -15.47 -3.77 -17.60
N ILE A 509 -14.55 -2.81 -17.75
CA ILE A 509 -13.14 -3.07 -18.05
C ILE A 509 -12.50 -3.90 -16.93
N ARG A 510 -12.69 -3.46 -15.68
CA ARG A 510 -12.16 -4.12 -14.48
C ARG A 510 -12.72 -5.53 -14.35
N GLY A 511 -13.99 -5.77 -14.64
CA GLY A 511 -14.62 -7.08 -14.58
C GLY A 511 -13.97 -8.06 -15.56
N VAL A 512 -13.72 -7.64 -16.80
CA VAL A 512 -13.02 -8.47 -17.80
C VAL A 512 -11.55 -8.71 -17.40
N LEU A 513 -10.88 -7.69 -16.87
CA LEU A 513 -9.51 -7.81 -16.35
C LEU A 513 -9.43 -8.77 -15.14
N LEU A 514 -10.35 -8.65 -14.20
CA LEU A 514 -10.43 -9.52 -13.02
C LEU A 514 -10.68 -10.97 -13.42
N GLN A 515 -11.51 -11.23 -14.43
CA GLN A 515 -11.68 -12.59 -14.96
C GLN A 515 -10.37 -13.18 -15.48
N ARG A 516 -9.56 -12.39 -16.20
CA ARG A 516 -8.23 -12.81 -16.67
C ARG A 516 -7.26 -13.03 -15.51
N ILE A 517 -7.19 -12.08 -14.57
CA ILE A 517 -6.33 -12.17 -13.39
C ILE A 517 -6.68 -13.42 -12.57
N ASN A 518 -7.96 -13.66 -12.29
CA ASN A 518 -8.42 -14.82 -11.53
C ASN A 518 -8.13 -16.13 -12.26
N ARG A 519 -8.28 -16.17 -13.59
CA ARG A 519 -7.89 -17.33 -14.39
C ARG A 519 -6.39 -17.62 -14.28
N GLU A 520 -5.55 -16.60 -14.40
CA GLU A 520 -4.10 -16.77 -14.26
C GLU A 520 -3.68 -17.11 -12.82
N LEU A 521 -4.36 -16.57 -11.81
CA LEU A 521 -4.15 -16.96 -10.41
C LEU A 521 -4.50 -18.43 -10.16
N ARG A 522 -5.66 -18.89 -10.64
CA ARG A 522 -6.06 -20.31 -10.52
C ARG A 522 -5.07 -21.25 -11.19
N LYS A 523 -4.61 -20.90 -12.40
CA LYS A 523 -3.54 -21.63 -13.10
C LYS A 523 -2.25 -21.67 -12.29
N ALA A 524 -1.83 -20.53 -11.74
CA ALA A 524 -0.59 -20.41 -10.97
C ALA A 524 -0.64 -21.19 -9.65
N LEU A 525 -1.82 -21.28 -9.03
CA LEU A 525 -2.07 -22.00 -7.78
C LEU A 525 -2.36 -23.50 -7.99
N GLY A 526 -2.37 -23.98 -9.24
CA GLY A 526 -2.63 -25.39 -9.53
C GLY A 526 -4.09 -25.81 -9.32
N ALA A 527 -5.03 -24.87 -9.21
CA ALA A 527 -6.45 -25.17 -9.22
C ALA A 527 -6.86 -25.59 -10.64
N SER A 528 -6.83 -26.89 -10.92
CA SER A 528 -7.41 -27.48 -12.11
C SER A 528 -8.89 -27.11 -12.20
N ASP A 529 -9.34 -26.67 -13.37
CA ASP A 529 -10.75 -26.50 -13.71
C ASP A 529 -11.48 -27.86 -13.60
N THR A 530 -11.86 -28.28 -12.41
CA THR A 530 -12.95 -29.25 -12.23
C THR A 530 -14.24 -28.45 -12.23
N SER A 531 -14.78 -28.24 -13.43
CA SER A 531 -16.18 -27.88 -13.57
C SER A 531 -17.01 -28.96 -12.86
N CYS A 532 -17.55 -28.65 -11.69
CA CYS A 532 -18.66 -29.41 -11.12
C CYS A 532 -19.86 -29.23 -12.07
N THR A 533 -19.98 -30.14 -13.04
CA THR A 533 -21.23 -30.38 -13.74
C THR A 533 -22.25 -30.85 -12.71
N LEU A 534 -23.22 -29.97 -12.43
CA LEU A 534 -24.49 -30.32 -11.81
C LEU A 534 -25.20 -31.37 -12.67
N ALA A 535 -25.13 -32.63 -12.24
CA ALA A 535 -26.05 -33.72 -12.56
C ALA A 535 -25.87 -34.75 -11.44
N GLY A 536 -26.85 -35.17 -10.65
CA GLY A 536 -28.25 -34.84 -10.47
C GLY A 536 -28.64 -35.58 -9.19
N CYS A 537 -29.20 -34.88 -8.20
CA CYS A 537 -29.74 -35.55 -7.01
C CYS A 537 -31.07 -36.18 -7.39
N SER A 538 -31.09 -37.51 -7.41
CA SER A 538 -32.30 -38.32 -7.49
C SER A 538 -33.08 -38.23 -6.18
N GLU A 539 -34.33 -37.78 -6.26
CA GLU A 539 -35.43 -38.27 -5.42
C GLU A 539 -36.62 -38.62 -6.33
N ALA A 540 -37.17 -39.81 -6.09
CA ALA A 540 -38.13 -40.54 -6.91
C ALA A 540 -39.52 -39.87 -6.98
N PRO A 541 -40.45 -40.40 -7.81
CA PRO A 541 -41.41 -41.38 -7.25
C PRO A 541 -41.89 -42.53 -8.19
N TRP A 542 -42.06 -43.70 -7.57
CA TRP A 542 -43.08 -44.76 -7.77
C TRP A 542 -43.28 -45.48 -9.13
N GLU A 543 -43.49 -46.79 -8.98
CA GLU A 543 -43.70 -47.88 -9.95
C GLU A 543 -45.03 -47.77 -10.71
N GLU A 544 -45.09 -48.33 -11.93
CA GLU A 544 -45.99 -49.45 -12.29
C GLU A 544 -45.80 -49.86 -13.77
N GLU A 545 -45.46 -51.14 -13.93
CA GLU A 545 -45.93 -52.16 -14.90
C GLU A 545 -46.08 -51.95 -16.43
N GLU A 546 -45.72 -53.06 -17.10
CA GLU A 546 -46.21 -53.64 -18.37
C GLU A 546 -45.45 -53.46 -19.71
N GLU A 547 -45.02 -54.64 -20.21
CA GLU A 547 -45.00 -55.18 -21.60
C GLU A 547 -44.38 -54.37 -22.75
N GLU A 548 -43.85 -54.91 -23.85
CA GLU A 548 -43.33 -56.19 -24.34
C GLU A 548 -42.80 -55.84 -25.77
N THR A 549 -41.96 -56.68 -26.37
CA THR A 549 -41.66 -56.80 -27.82
C THR A 549 -40.56 -55.92 -28.48
N ASP A 550 -39.41 -56.59 -28.61
CA ASP A 550 -38.65 -56.95 -29.83
C ASP A 550 -37.94 -55.88 -30.72
N PRO A 551 -36.73 -56.21 -31.25
CA PRO A 551 -35.81 -55.28 -31.90
C PRO A 551 -35.79 -55.43 -33.43
N GLN A 552 -35.20 -54.48 -34.16
CA GLN A 552 -34.54 -54.79 -35.44
C GLN A 552 -33.73 -53.61 -36.02
N ARG A 553 -32.47 -53.94 -36.40
CA ARG A 553 -31.77 -53.61 -37.67
C ARG A 553 -31.48 -52.13 -37.97
N GLU A 554 -30.44 -51.72 -38.67
CA GLU A 554 -29.24 -52.32 -39.29
C GLU A 554 -28.42 -51.11 -39.79
N ARG A 555 -27.09 -51.30 -39.94
CA ARG A 555 -26.21 -50.74 -40.99
C ARG A 555 -26.22 -49.21 -41.26
N GLY A 556 -25.10 -48.52 -41.35
CA GLY A 556 -23.73 -48.98 -41.53
C GLY A 556 -22.76 -47.84 -41.87
N ALA A 557 -21.48 -48.22 -41.85
CA ALA A 557 -20.38 -47.75 -42.71
C ALA A 557 -19.94 -46.26 -42.68
N CYS A 558 -18.90 -46.01 -41.88
CA CYS A 558 -17.73 -45.16 -42.18
C CYS A 558 -16.96 -45.59 -43.45
N PRO A 559 -15.79 -45.00 -43.81
CA PRO A 559 -15.30 -43.61 -43.77
C PRO A 559 -14.56 -43.22 -45.09
N THR A 560 -14.11 -41.97 -45.27
CA THR A 560 -12.75 -41.67 -45.82
C THR A 560 -12.40 -40.17 -45.80
N GLN A 561 -11.33 -39.82 -45.06
CA GLN A 561 -10.34 -38.78 -45.41
C GLN A 561 -9.20 -39.47 -46.23
N PRO A 562 -8.02 -38.86 -46.63
CA PRO A 562 -7.41 -37.55 -46.33
C PRO A 562 -6.60 -36.89 -47.51
N GLY A 563 -5.91 -35.77 -47.21
CA GLY A 563 -4.72 -35.25 -47.94
C GLY A 563 -4.75 -33.73 -48.13
N SER A 564 -4.01 -32.86 -47.41
CA SER A 564 -2.54 -32.62 -47.24
C SER A 564 -1.91 -31.69 -48.31
N GLY A 565 -1.19 -30.66 -47.85
CA GLY A 565 -0.17 -29.88 -48.60
C GLY A 565 -0.56 -28.39 -48.77
N ALA A 566 -0.06 -27.43 -47.98
CA ALA A 566 1.29 -26.86 -47.89
C ALA A 566 1.44 -25.52 -48.68
N GLU A 567 1.74 -24.48 -47.91
CA GLU A 567 2.74 -23.42 -48.16
C GLU A 567 2.49 -22.17 -49.05
N VAL A 568 2.83 -21.02 -48.43
CA VAL A 568 3.54 -19.84 -48.97
C VAL A 568 2.71 -18.61 -49.46
N GLN A 569 2.70 -17.60 -48.59
CA GLN A 569 2.62 -16.14 -48.83
C GLN A 569 3.74 -15.66 -49.80
N PRO A 570 3.71 -14.47 -50.47
CA PRO A 570 3.62 -13.19 -49.73
C PRO A 570 3.20 -11.90 -50.49
N LEU A 571 3.29 -10.79 -49.74
CA LEU A 571 3.61 -9.41 -50.10
C LEU A 571 2.49 -8.36 -50.26
N CYS A 572 2.72 -7.28 -49.51
CA CYS A 572 1.98 -6.04 -49.30
C CYS A 572 1.71 -5.19 -50.56
N PRO A 573 0.90 -4.12 -50.43
CA PRO A 573 1.50 -2.77 -50.33
C PRO A 573 0.83 -1.88 -49.26
N LEU A 574 1.62 -1.22 -48.41
CA LEU A 574 2.02 0.21 -48.45
C LEU A 574 1.02 1.19 -47.79
N LEU A 575 1.56 1.89 -46.79
CA LEU A 575 1.07 3.07 -46.08
C LEU A 575 0.70 4.24 -47.02
N PRO A 576 0.02 5.26 -46.47
CA PRO A 576 0.68 6.55 -46.44
C PRO A 576 0.63 7.28 -45.08
N SER A 577 1.65 8.11 -44.92
CA SER A 577 2.01 8.98 -43.82
C SER A 577 1.39 10.37 -43.93
N GLY A 578 1.22 11.06 -42.80
CA GLY A 578 1.03 12.52 -42.69
C GLY A 578 -0.12 12.88 -41.74
N THR A 579 -0.04 13.84 -40.82
CA THR A 579 0.90 14.93 -40.59
C THR A 579 0.67 15.54 -39.20
N PHE A 580 1.72 16.11 -38.63
CA PHE A 580 1.79 16.88 -37.38
C PHE A 580 1.17 18.30 -37.47
N ARG A 581 0.96 18.89 -36.27
CA ARG A 581 0.61 20.29 -35.89
C ARG A 581 -0.90 20.51 -35.67
N SER A 582 -1.36 21.10 -34.57
CA SER A 582 -0.77 22.10 -33.65
C SER A 582 -1.23 21.90 -32.21
#